data_AF-A0A5A9PHN4-F1
#
_entry.id   AF-A0A5A9PHN4-F1
#
_cell.length_a   1.000
_cell.length_b   1.000
_cell.length_c   1.000
_cell.angle_alpha   90.00
_cell.angle_beta   90.00
_cell.angle_gamma   90.00
#
_symmetry.space_group_name_H-M   'P 1'
#
loop_
_entity.id
_entity.type
_entity.pdbx_description
1 polymer ?
#
loop_
_entity_poly.entity_id
_entity_poly.type
_entity_poly.pdbx_seq_one_letter_code
_entity_poly.pdbx_strand_id
1 'polypeptide(L)'
;MVKETGFYDMLGVKPNASPEELKKAYRKLALKYHPDKNPTEGERFKQISQAYEVLSDAKKREVYDRGGEKAIKEGGNGGPSFGSPLDIFDIFFGGGGRIHRERRGKNVVHQLTVSLEDLYNGATRKLAVQKNIICDKCEGMKDGQKIVLNGEGDQEPGLDPGDIIIVLDQKEHPVFTRKGKDLIVSMELQLVESLCGFQKPLKTLDNRILLITSHPGDLIKPGDKKCVLNEGMPTYRRPFEKGRLIILFNVVFPEENFLPPNRLKELERYLPGKDLNAEPDSMDDDLYIYADLEDCDLTHERRHYHLIEDEDFQPTGGVQCQTS
;
A
#
# COMPACT_ATOMS: atom_id res chain seq x y z
N MET A 1 35.27 50.64 0.84
CA MET A 1 35.22 50.95 2.28
C MET A 1 33.80 50.69 2.76
N VAL A 2 33.65 50.09 3.94
CA VAL A 2 32.34 49.74 4.53
C VAL A 2 31.70 51.01 5.09
N LYS A 3 30.39 51.19 4.86
CA LYS A 3 29.64 52.38 5.29
C LYS A 3 29.40 52.45 6.81
N GLU A 4 29.15 51.30 7.45
CA GLU A 4 28.95 51.17 8.90
C GLU A 4 29.64 49.91 9.44
N THR A 5 30.35 50.02 10.56
CA THR A 5 31.07 48.89 11.17
C THR A 5 30.30 48.19 12.30
N GLY A 6 29.07 48.63 12.61
CA GLY A 6 28.32 48.20 13.80
C GLY A 6 28.20 46.67 13.97
N PHE A 7 27.86 45.93 12.92
CA PHE A 7 27.76 44.45 13.01
C PHE A 7 29.14 43.77 13.12
N TYR A 8 30.18 44.36 12.54
CA TYR A 8 31.55 43.86 12.69
C TYR A 8 32.08 44.10 14.10
N ASP A 9 31.80 45.28 14.67
CA ASP A 9 32.18 45.66 16.03
C ASP A 9 31.43 44.82 17.08
N MET A 10 30.16 44.50 16.86
CA MET A 10 29.37 43.59 17.72
C MET A 10 29.94 42.17 17.74
N LEU A 11 30.45 41.67 16.60
CA LEU A 11 31.12 40.38 16.52
C LEU A 11 32.60 40.46 16.93
N GLY A 12 33.16 41.66 17.10
CA GLY A 12 34.57 41.87 17.44
C GLY A 12 35.53 41.47 16.32
N VAL A 13 35.10 41.60 15.06
CA VAL A 13 35.90 41.25 13.87
C VAL A 13 36.15 42.47 13.00
N LYS A 14 37.17 42.41 12.12
CA LYS A 14 37.42 43.49 11.17
C LYS A 14 36.45 43.43 9.97
N PRO A 15 36.19 44.54 9.26
CA PRO A 15 35.30 44.55 8.09
C PRO A 15 35.74 43.62 6.94
N ASN A 16 37.02 43.28 6.88
CA ASN A 16 37.59 42.33 5.91
C ASN A 16 37.64 40.88 6.43
N ALA A 17 36.98 40.57 7.55
CA ALA A 17 37.05 39.24 8.16
C ALA A 17 36.51 38.14 7.24
N SER A 18 37.17 36.98 7.29
CA SER A 18 36.75 35.82 6.52
C SER A 18 35.46 35.20 7.09
N PRO A 19 34.72 34.39 6.29
CA PRO A 19 33.54 33.68 6.79
C PRO A 19 33.84 32.77 7.98
N GLU A 20 35.05 32.19 8.03
CA GLU A 20 35.49 31.35 9.13
C GLU A 20 35.75 32.14 10.41
N GLU A 21 36.32 33.35 10.29
CA GLU A 21 36.53 34.27 11.40
C GLU A 21 35.20 34.76 11.97
N LEU A 22 34.23 35.10 11.12
CA LEU A 22 32.87 35.47 11.51
C LEU A 22 32.19 34.34 12.28
N LYS A 23 32.27 33.11 11.77
CA LYS A 23 31.70 31.92 12.42
C LYS A 23 32.37 31.61 13.76
N LYS A 24 33.69 31.77 13.86
CA LYS A 24 34.46 31.56 15.09
C LYS A 24 34.13 32.62 16.15
N ALA A 25 34.02 33.87 15.74
CA ALA A 25 33.64 34.99 16.61
C ALA A 25 32.21 34.83 17.13
N TYR A 26 31.26 34.52 16.24
CA TYR A 26 29.87 34.23 16.62
C TYR A 26 29.78 33.09 17.62
N ARG A 27 30.43 31.95 17.37
CA ARG A 27 30.43 30.82 18.31
C ARG A 27 30.94 31.20 19.70
N LYS A 28 32.02 31.97 19.77
CA LYS A 28 32.62 32.44 21.04
C LYS A 28 31.65 33.34 21.81
N LEU A 29 30.98 34.26 21.12
CA LEU A 29 30.04 35.20 21.72
C LEU A 29 28.70 34.54 22.06
N ALA A 30 28.22 33.63 21.23
CA ALA A 30 27.00 32.86 21.46
C ALA A 30 27.10 31.95 22.69
N LEU A 31 28.28 31.35 22.93
CA LEU A 31 28.55 30.59 24.16
C LEU A 31 28.61 31.47 25.41
N LYS A 32 29.08 32.71 25.27
CA LYS A 32 29.25 33.66 26.38
C LYS A 32 27.92 34.30 26.80
N TYR A 33 27.08 34.67 25.84
CA TYR A 33 25.81 35.34 26.06
C TYR A 33 24.60 34.41 25.90
N HIS A 34 24.81 33.10 25.99
CA HIS A 34 23.73 32.12 25.87
C HIS A 34 22.65 32.38 26.94
N PRO A 35 21.35 32.42 26.58
CA PRO A 35 20.26 32.76 27.49
C PRO A 35 20.17 31.86 28.72
N ASP A 36 20.53 30.59 28.57
CA ASP A 36 20.58 29.59 29.65
C ASP A 36 21.66 29.90 30.71
N LYS A 37 22.78 30.50 30.29
CA LYS A 37 23.90 30.83 31.19
C LYS A 37 23.85 32.28 31.70
N ASN A 38 23.23 33.17 30.93
CA ASN A 38 23.09 34.60 31.25
C ASN A 38 21.68 35.10 30.86
N PRO A 39 20.64 34.84 31.69
CA PRO A 39 19.25 35.18 31.38
C PRO A 39 18.99 36.69 31.24
N THR A 40 19.84 37.53 31.85
CA THR A 40 19.73 38.99 31.85
C THR A 40 20.36 39.67 30.63
N GLU A 41 21.22 38.97 29.87
CA GLU A 41 21.89 39.52 28.68
C GLU A 41 21.32 38.99 27.35
N GLY A 42 20.07 38.50 27.37
CA GLY A 42 19.39 37.97 26.19
C GLY A 42 19.27 38.97 25.03
N GLU A 43 19.22 40.28 25.30
CA GLU A 43 19.18 41.31 24.25
C GLU A 43 20.50 41.39 23.46
N ARG A 44 21.65 41.23 24.12
CA ARG A 44 22.96 41.22 23.45
C ARG A 44 23.11 40.01 22.54
N PHE A 45 22.60 38.87 22.99
CA PHE A 45 22.61 37.65 22.22
C PHE A 45 21.75 37.75 20.95
N LYS A 46 20.60 38.44 21.02
CA LYS A 46 19.78 38.77 19.84
C LYS A 46 20.55 39.63 18.83
N GLN A 47 21.24 40.66 19.31
CA GLN A 47 22.04 41.56 18.46
C GLN A 47 23.23 40.84 17.79
N ILE A 48 23.95 39.99 18.55
CA ILE A 48 25.07 39.18 18.03
C ILE A 48 24.60 38.24 16.92
N SER A 49 23.41 37.68 17.09
CA SER A 49 22.81 36.74 16.16
C SER A 49 22.34 37.40 14.87
N GLN A 50 21.69 38.56 15.00
CA GLN A 50 21.32 39.40 13.86
C GLN A 50 22.56 39.83 13.06
N ALA A 51 23.63 40.26 13.76
CA ALA A 51 24.89 40.64 13.13
C ALA A 51 25.52 39.47 12.34
N TYR A 52 25.52 38.26 12.91
CA TYR A 52 26.04 37.08 12.21
C TYR A 52 25.18 36.66 11.02
N GLU A 53 23.85 36.74 11.12
CA GLU A 53 22.95 36.39 10.01
C GLU A 53 23.21 37.28 8.78
N VAL A 54 23.37 38.59 9.00
CA VAL A 54 23.64 39.56 7.93
C VAL A 54 25.05 39.37 7.35
N LEU A 55 26.06 39.15 8.20
CA LEU A 55 27.46 39.06 7.77
C LEU A 55 27.86 37.68 7.22
N SER A 56 27.10 36.62 7.55
CA SER A 56 27.40 35.25 7.07
C SER A 56 26.92 34.99 5.64
N ASP A 57 25.87 35.67 5.18
CA ASP A 57 25.41 35.61 3.79
C ASP A 57 26.14 36.66 2.93
N ALA A 58 26.82 36.20 1.88
CA ALA A 58 27.62 37.07 1.01
C ALA A 58 26.80 38.22 0.38
N LYS A 59 25.53 37.99 0.03
CA LYS A 59 24.65 39.00 -0.56
C LYS A 59 24.18 40.01 0.48
N LYS A 60 23.78 39.54 1.66
CA LYS A 60 23.35 40.43 2.77
C LYS A 60 24.53 41.27 3.29
N ARG A 61 25.72 40.68 3.37
CA ARG A 61 26.96 41.38 3.75
C ARG A 61 27.27 42.50 2.78
N GLU A 62 27.17 42.27 1.47
CA GLU A 62 27.40 43.30 0.46
C GLU A 62 26.39 44.47 0.56
N VAL A 63 25.11 44.15 0.78
CA VAL A 63 24.06 45.17 0.99
C VAL A 63 24.33 45.99 2.24
N TYR A 64 24.75 45.35 3.33
CA TYR A 64 25.14 46.03 4.56
C TYR A 64 26.39 46.89 4.36
N ASP A 65 27.42 46.38 3.69
CA ASP A 65 28.68 47.09 3.46
C ASP A 65 28.48 48.36 2.63
N ARG A 66 27.53 48.32 1.68
CA ARG A 66 27.17 49.44 0.80
C ARG A 66 26.18 50.41 1.45
N GLY A 67 25.24 49.89 2.24
CA GLY A 67 24.02 50.59 2.63
C GLY A 67 23.87 50.91 4.12
N GLY A 68 24.60 50.23 5.00
CA GLY A 68 24.43 50.27 6.46
C GLY A 68 23.21 49.49 6.93
N GLU A 69 22.91 49.55 8.23
CA GLU A 69 21.81 48.81 8.87
C GLU A 69 20.44 49.17 8.26
N LYS A 70 20.27 50.42 7.83
CA LYS A 70 19.03 50.91 7.19
C LYS A 70 18.72 50.19 5.88
N ALA A 71 19.74 49.83 5.08
CA ALA A 71 19.54 49.16 3.81
C ALA A 71 19.07 47.70 3.97
N ILE A 72 19.44 47.05 5.08
CA ILE A 72 18.95 45.71 5.42
C ILE A 72 17.49 45.77 5.90
N LYS A 73 17.11 46.83 6.62
CA LYS A 73 15.72 47.04 7.06
C LYS A 73 14.77 47.44 5.93
N GLU A 74 15.23 48.22 4.97
CA GLU A 74 14.40 48.72 3.85
C GLU A 74 14.40 47.78 2.62
N GLY A 75 15.39 46.89 2.48
CA GLY A 75 15.49 45.90 1.38
C GLY A 75 14.67 44.62 1.57
N GLY A 76 13.87 44.51 2.63
CA GLY A 76 13.17 43.29 3.07
C GLY A 76 11.82 43.02 2.41
N ASN A 77 11.64 43.31 1.11
CA ASN A 77 10.37 43.08 0.41
C ASN A 77 10.59 42.25 -0.86
N GLY A 78 10.60 40.91 -0.76
CA GLY A 78 10.70 40.05 -1.95
C GLY A 78 11.09 38.57 -1.79
N GLY A 79 10.87 37.92 -0.65
CA GLY A 79 11.14 36.46 -0.49
C GLY A 79 10.35 35.89 0.70
N PRO A 80 10.07 34.58 0.74
CA PRO A 80 9.06 33.98 1.62
C PRO A 80 9.28 34.40 3.07
N SER A 81 8.23 34.97 3.63
CA SER A 81 8.12 35.46 5.01
C SER A 81 8.50 34.35 6.00
N PHE A 82 9.75 34.38 6.48
CA PHE A 82 10.11 33.76 7.73
C PHE A 82 9.82 34.79 8.82
N GLY A 83 8.87 34.44 9.70
CA GLY A 83 8.50 35.24 10.85
C GLY A 83 9.72 35.62 11.70
N SER A 84 9.58 36.76 12.39
CA SER A 84 10.42 37.33 13.46
C SER A 84 11.74 36.60 13.78
N PRO A 85 12.88 37.31 13.90
CA PRO A 85 14.16 36.75 14.37
C PRO A 85 14.12 35.99 15.71
N LEU A 86 13.01 36.06 16.45
CA LEU A 86 12.72 35.21 17.61
C LEU A 86 12.39 33.75 17.24
N ASP A 87 11.69 33.49 16.12
CA ASP A 87 11.26 32.14 15.71
C ASP A 87 12.44 31.25 15.32
N ILE A 88 13.45 31.81 14.63
CA ILE A 88 14.64 31.05 14.23
C ILE A 88 15.55 30.77 15.44
N PHE A 89 15.54 31.66 16.44
CA PHE A 89 16.34 31.49 17.65
C PHE A 89 15.75 30.44 18.61
N ASP A 90 14.42 30.36 18.71
CA ASP A 90 13.72 29.32 19.45
C ASP A 90 13.85 27.93 18.79
N ILE A 91 13.92 27.86 17.46
CA ILE A 91 14.14 26.60 16.73
C ILE A 91 15.55 26.02 16.94
N PHE A 92 16.57 26.85 17.17
CA PHE A 92 17.97 26.41 17.18
C PHE A 92 18.62 26.37 18.57
N PHE A 93 18.20 27.21 19.53
CA PHE A 93 18.82 27.30 20.86
C PHE A 93 17.83 27.28 22.05
N GLY A 94 16.52 27.26 21.80
CA GLY A 94 15.48 27.00 22.80
C GLY A 94 15.21 25.49 22.89
N GLY A 95 15.73 24.84 23.94
CA GLY A 95 15.71 23.39 24.12
C GLY A 95 14.45 22.67 23.63
N GLY A 96 14.62 21.83 22.60
CA GLY A 96 13.84 20.60 22.39
C GLY A 96 12.32 20.72 22.38
N GLY A 97 11.77 21.89 22.07
CA GLY A 97 10.34 22.09 21.87
C GLY A 97 9.91 21.41 20.58
N ARG A 98 9.51 20.14 20.68
CA ARG A 98 8.76 19.45 19.63
C ARG A 98 7.75 20.45 19.06
N ILE A 99 7.80 20.70 17.75
CA ILE A 99 6.64 21.19 17.01
C ILE A 99 5.51 20.26 17.45
N HIS A 100 4.65 20.73 18.35
CA HIS A 100 3.39 20.09 18.65
C HIS A 100 2.57 20.32 17.38
N ARG A 101 2.82 19.48 16.35
CA ARG A 101 1.77 19.13 15.41
C ARG A 101 0.56 18.87 16.29
N GLU A 102 -0.50 19.62 16.11
CA GLU A 102 -1.76 19.37 16.80
C GLU A 102 -2.10 17.90 16.58
N ARG A 103 -1.82 17.07 17.60
CA ARG A 103 -2.00 15.60 17.52
C ARG A 103 -3.46 15.22 17.73
N ARG A 104 -4.37 16.20 17.75
CA ARG A 104 -5.78 16.01 18.04
C ARG A 104 -6.56 16.09 16.73
N GLY A 105 -7.43 15.11 16.51
CA GLY A 105 -8.39 15.14 15.40
C GLY A 105 -9.33 16.33 15.51
N LYS A 106 -9.92 16.75 14.38
CA LYS A 106 -10.93 17.82 14.34
C LYS A 106 -12.12 17.43 15.23
N ASN A 107 -12.64 18.39 15.99
CA ASN A 107 -13.85 18.17 16.78
C ASN A 107 -15.06 17.97 15.85
N VAL A 108 -15.97 17.09 16.23
CA VAL A 108 -17.27 16.91 15.56
C VAL A 108 -18.32 17.62 16.42
N VAL A 109 -19.07 18.55 15.83
CA VAL A 109 -20.15 19.29 16.50
C VAL A 109 -21.49 18.78 15.97
N HIS A 110 -22.31 18.22 16.85
CA HIS A 110 -23.69 17.84 16.56
C HIS A 110 -24.64 18.84 17.21
N GLN A 111 -25.40 19.58 16.40
CA GLN A 111 -26.49 20.42 16.89
C GLN A 111 -27.73 19.56 17.11
N LEU A 112 -28.20 19.50 18.35
CA LEU A 112 -29.42 18.80 18.73
C LEU A 112 -30.54 19.83 18.90
N THR A 113 -31.63 19.66 18.15
CA THR A 113 -32.86 20.43 18.37
C THR A 113 -33.61 19.83 19.55
N VAL A 114 -33.83 20.63 20.60
CA VAL A 114 -34.54 20.25 21.83
C VAL A 114 -35.67 21.24 22.10
N SER A 115 -36.77 20.75 22.67
CA SER A 115 -37.87 21.59 23.16
C SER A 115 -37.54 22.18 24.54
N LEU A 116 -38.33 23.17 25.00
CA LEU A 116 -38.19 23.74 26.34
C LEU A 116 -38.54 22.70 27.42
N GLU A 117 -39.51 21.85 27.13
CA GLU A 117 -39.93 20.73 27.99
C GLU A 117 -38.83 19.66 28.10
N ASP A 118 -38.12 19.37 27.00
CA ASP A 118 -36.94 18.47 27.01
C ASP A 118 -35.78 19.07 27.83
N LEU A 119 -35.59 20.40 27.78
CA LEU A 119 -34.59 21.11 28.57
C LEU A 119 -34.93 21.09 30.07
N TYR A 120 -36.21 21.08 30.41
CA TYR A 120 -36.68 21.08 31.80
C TYR A 120 -36.70 19.70 32.43
N ASN A 121 -37.18 18.68 31.71
CA ASN A 121 -37.35 17.32 32.24
C ASN A 121 -36.21 16.36 31.85
N GLY A 122 -35.33 16.77 30.93
CA GLY A 122 -34.37 15.89 30.27
C GLY A 122 -35.03 15.07 29.15
N ALA A 123 -34.24 14.71 28.12
CA ALA A 123 -34.70 13.89 27.01
C ALA A 123 -33.61 12.95 26.51
N THR A 124 -33.99 11.70 26.22
CA THR A 124 -33.12 10.74 25.55
C THR A 124 -33.29 10.90 24.04
N ARG A 125 -32.17 11.04 23.31
CA ARG A 125 -32.13 11.17 21.85
C ARG A 125 -31.08 10.22 21.29
N LYS A 126 -31.41 9.55 20.17
CA LYS A 126 -30.47 8.68 19.46
C LYS A 126 -29.52 9.54 18.62
N LEU A 127 -28.22 9.45 18.89
CA LEU A 127 -27.17 10.14 18.13
C LEU A 127 -26.38 9.10 17.33
N ALA A 128 -26.32 9.22 16.01
CA ALA A 128 -25.49 8.36 15.16
C ALA A 128 -24.16 9.06 14.88
N VAL A 129 -23.07 8.58 15.48
CA VAL A 129 -21.71 9.11 15.27
C VAL A 129 -20.91 8.16 14.39
N GLN A 130 -20.37 8.67 13.28
CA GLN A 130 -19.42 7.91 12.46
C GLN A 130 -18.00 8.10 13.01
N LYS A 131 -17.39 7.02 13.51
CA LYS A 131 -16.00 7.00 14.00
C LYS A 131 -15.13 6.19 13.04
N ASN A 132 -14.10 6.84 12.48
CA ASN A 132 -13.07 6.12 11.71
C ASN A 132 -12.03 5.57 12.69
N ILE A 133 -11.99 4.25 12.83
CA ILE A 133 -11.02 3.56 13.68
C ILE A 133 -9.93 3.01 12.76
N ILE A 134 -8.72 3.55 12.88
CA ILE A 134 -7.56 2.99 12.19
C ILE A 134 -7.18 1.71 12.91
N CYS A 135 -7.22 0.59 12.20
CA CYS A 135 -6.82 -0.69 12.77
C CYS A 135 -5.30 -0.85 12.72
N ASP A 136 -4.58 -0.17 13.63
CA ASP A 136 -3.11 -0.25 13.72
C ASP A 136 -2.59 -1.68 13.99
N LYS A 137 -3.48 -2.58 14.43
CA LYS A 137 -3.16 -3.98 14.78
C LYS A 137 -3.62 -4.98 13.72
N CYS A 138 -4.21 -4.55 12.61
CA CYS A 138 -4.77 -5.48 11.62
C CYS A 138 -3.71 -6.28 10.84
N GLU A 139 -2.45 -5.87 10.89
CA GLU A 139 -1.35 -6.55 10.23
C GLU A 139 -1.26 -8.03 10.66
N GLY A 140 -1.53 -8.91 9.71
CA GLY A 140 -1.46 -10.36 9.93
C GLY A 140 -2.63 -10.97 10.69
N MET A 141 -3.67 -10.19 11.03
CA MET A 141 -4.89 -10.72 11.64
C MET A 141 -5.59 -11.71 10.70
N LYS A 142 -6.29 -12.69 11.27
CA LYS A 142 -7.03 -13.69 10.51
C LYS A 142 -8.44 -13.19 10.19
N ASP A 143 -9.03 -13.80 9.17
CA ASP A 143 -10.46 -13.69 8.93
C ASP A 143 -11.26 -14.14 10.18
N GLY A 144 -12.37 -13.45 10.46
CA GLY A 144 -13.21 -13.65 11.64
C GLY A 144 -12.60 -13.20 12.98
N GLN A 145 -11.38 -12.67 13.00
CA GLN A 145 -10.74 -12.25 14.24
C GLN A 145 -11.43 -11.00 14.82
N LYS A 146 -11.65 -11.00 16.14
CA LYS A 146 -12.38 -9.94 16.85
C LYS A 146 -11.46 -8.87 17.41
N ILE A 147 -11.85 -7.61 17.28
CA ILE A 147 -11.26 -6.44 17.94
C ILE A 147 -12.31 -5.88 18.87
N VAL A 148 -12.02 -5.86 20.17
CA VAL A 148 -12.93 -5.35 21.20
C VAL A 148 -12.50 -3.94 21.58
N LEU A 149 -13.46 -3.02 21.53
CA LEU A 149 -13.32 -1.64 21.97
C LEU A 149 -14.21 -1.48 23.21
N ASN A 150 -13.59 -1.53 24.38
CA ASN A 150 -14.33 -1.57 25.63
C ASN A 150 -14.96 -0.21 25.95
N GLY A 151 -16.21 -0.20 26.40
CA GLY A 151 -16.93 1.01 26.82
C GLY A 151 -17.26 1.99 25.68
N GLU A 152 -17.20 1.54 24.43
CA GLU A 152 -17.48 2.36 23.23
C GLU A 152 -18.86 2.05 22.62
N GLY A 153 -19.63 1.14 23.22
CA GLY A 153 -20.98 0.77 22.80
C GLY A 153 -22.04 1.79 23.23
N ASP A 154 -23.30 1.42 23.07
CA ASP A 154 -24.42 2.31 23.41
C ASP A 154 -24.40 2.67 24.90
N GLN A 155 -24.62 3.96 25.18
CA GLN A 155 -24.68 4.49 26.53
C GLN A 155 -26.13 4.70 26.94
N GLU A 156 -26.54 4.07 28.04
CA GLU A 156 -27.86 4.23 28.64
C GLU A 156 -27.77 4.91 30.02
N PRO A 157 -28.75 5.75 30.41
CA PRO A 157 -28.74 6.40 31.71
C PRO A 157 -28.71 5.37 32.86
N GLY A 158 -27.68 5.45 33.72
CA GLY A 158 -27.54 4.57 34.89
C GLY A 158 -26.85 3.23 34.64
N LEU A 159 -26.41 2.97 33.42
CA LEU A 159 -25.63 1.78 33.05
C LEU A 159 -24.27 2.17 32.48
N ASP A 160 -23.27 1.32 32.70
CA ASP A 160 -21.97 1.48 32.07
C ASP A 160 -22.09 1.18 30.55
N PRO A 161 -21.46 1.96 29.67
CA PRO A 161 -21.49 1.72 28.23
C PRO A 161 -20.97 0.32 27.87
N GLY A 162 -21.63 -0.33 26.91
CA GLY A 162 -21.21 -1.64 26.40
C GLY A 162 -19.92 -1.60 25.57
N ASP A 163 -19.55 -2.74 25.00
CA ASP A 163 -18.36 -2.87 24.14
C ASP A 163 -18.74 -2.91 22.66
N ILE A 164 -17.92 -2.30 21.79
CA ILE A 164 -17.99 -2.54 20.35
C ILE A 164 -17.07 -3.70 19.99
N ILE A 165 -17.64 -4.74 19.40
CA ILE A 165 -16.87 -5.89 18.90
C ILE A 165 -16.85 -5.83 17.36
N ILE A 166 -15.69 -5.53 16.82
CA ILE A 166 -15.45 -5.52 15.37
C ILE A 166 -14.96 -6.92 14.97
N VAL A 167 -15.73 -7.61 14.15
CA VAL A 167 -15.32 -8.87 13.52
C VAL A 167 -14.72 -8.53 12.16
N LEU A 168 -13.47 -8.95 11.91
CA LEU A 168 -12.85 -8.78 10.60
C LEU A 168 -13.47 -9.77 9.60
N ASP A 169 -13.89 -9.25 8.45
CA ASP A 169 -14.40 -10.02 7.32
C ASP A 169 -13.46 -9.84 6.13
N GLN A 170 -12.79 -10.92 5.73
CA GLN A 170 -11.81 -10.91 4.65
C GLN A 170 -12.52 -10.98 3.29
N LYS A 171 -12.47 -9.87 2.55
CA LYS A 171 -12.88 -9.87 1.15
C LYS A 171 -11.94 -10.72 0.28
N GLU A 172 -12.52 -11.39 -0.71
CA GLU A 172 -11.78 -12.10 -1.73
C GLU A 172 -10.91 -11.13 -2.55
N HIS A 173 -9.69 -11.56 -2.88
CA HIS A 173 -8.76 -10.78 -3.68
C HIS A 173 -8.60 -11.42 -5.07
N PRO A 174 -8.62 -10.65 -6.17
CA PRO A 174 -8.62 -11.20 -7.52
C PRO A 174 -7.39 -12.04 -7.87
N VAL A 175 -6.24 -11.74 -7.26
CA VAL A 175 -4.95 -12.38 -7.57
C VAL A 175 -4.46 -13.34 -6.47
N PHE A 176 -4.83 -13.08 -5.21
CA PHE A 176 -4.17 -13.73 -4.06
C PHE A 176 -5.22 -14.45 -3.23
N THR A 177 -5.00 -15.73 -2.99
CA THR A 177 -5.82 -16.52 -2.07
C THR A 177 -5.03 -16.77 -0.80
N ARG A 178 -5.53 -16.32 0.34
CA ARG A 178 -4.89 -16.55 1.63
C ARG A 178 -5.20 -17.95 2.15
N LYS A 179 -4.16 -18.70 2.51
CA LYS A 179 -4.29 -19.96 3.26
C LYS A 179 -3.47 -19.89 4.55
N GLY A 180 -4.10 -19.42 5.62
CA GLY A 180 -3.44 -19.21 6.91
C GLY A 180 -2.40 -18.09 6.85
N LYS A 181 -1.11 -18.45 6.91
CA LYS A 181 0.01 -17.51 6.75
C LYS A 181 0.54 -17.45 5.31
N ASP A 182 0.22 -18.44 4.49
CA ASP A 182 0.72 -18.53 3.13
C ASP A 182 -0.25 -17.80 2.18
N LEU A 183 0.31 -17.20 1.13
CA LEU A 183 -0.43 -16.62 0.01
C LEU A 183 -0.31 -17.54 -1.19
N ILE A 184 -1.40 -17.74 -1.92
CA ILE A 184 -1.44 -18.56 -3.12
C ILE A 184 -1.78 -17.66 -4.30
N VAL A 185 -1.03 -17.77 -5.39
CA VAL A 185 -1.27 -17.06 -6.65
C VAL A 185 -1.19 -18.06 -7.80
N SER A 186 -2.06 -17.88 -8.80
CA SER A 186 -1.99 -18.61 -10.06
C SER A 186 -1.22 -17.78 -11.07
N MET A 187 -0.18 -18.37 -11.68
CA MET A 187 0.63 -17.74 -12.71
C MET A 187 0.54 -18.55 -13.99
N GLU A 188 0.17 -17.87 -15.07
CA GLU A 188 0.13 -18.47 -16.40
C GLU A 188 1.49 -18.34 -17.07
N LEU A 189 1.99 -19.45 -17.58
CA LEU A 189 3.23 -19.55 -18.34
C LEU A 189 2.92 -20.06 -19.74
N GLN A 190 3.62 -19.54 -20.72
CA GLN A 190 3.64 -20.13 -22.06
C GLN A 190 4.48 -21.41 -22.04
N LEU A 191 4.20 -22.36 -22.92
CA LEU A 191 4.97 -23.60 -23.02
C LEU A 191 6.49 -23.35 -23.13
N VAL A 192 6.89 -22.35 -23.93
CA VAL A 192 8.30 -21.98 -24.10
C VAL A 192 8.91 -21.44 -22.80
N GLU A 193 8.16 -20.64 -22.03
CA GLU A 193 8.61 -20.11 -20.73
C GLU A 193 8.78 -21.23 -19.69
N SER A 194 7.92 -22.25 -19.76
CA SER A 194 7.96 -23.42 -18.88
C SER A 194 9.16 -24.33 -19.13
N LEU A 195 9.71 -24.32 -20.35
CA LEU A 195 10.84 -25.15 -20.79
C LEU A 195 12.17 -24.39 -20.78
N CYS A 196 12.16 -23.14 -21.24
CA CYS A 196 13.36 -22.33 -21.46
C CYS A 196 13.63 -21.31 -20.35
N GLY A 197 12.82 -21.31 -19.28
CA GLY A 197 12.90 -20.33 -18.20
C GLY A 197 12.18 -19.03 -18.52
N PHE A 198 11.95 -18.21 -17.49
CA PHE A 198 11.23 -16.95 -17.61
C PHE A 198 11.62 -15.96 -16.51
N GLN A 199 11.27 -14.70 -16.73
CA GLN A 199 11.32 -13.64 -15.73
C GLN A 199 10.00 -12.86 -15.78
N LYS A 200 9.16 -13.00 -14.74
CA LYS A 200 7.86 -12.34 -14.67
C LYS A 200 7.74 -11.47 -13.41
N PRO A 201 7.40 -10.18 -13.55
CA PRO A 201 7.15 -9.32 -12.40
C PRO A 201 5.80 -9.68 -11.76
N LEU A 202 5.79 -9.89 -10.46
CA LEU A 202 4.60 -10.08 -9.65
C LEU A 202 4.46 -8.93 -8.66
N LYS A 203 3.35 -8.19 -8.73
CA LYS A 203 3.06 -7.12 -7.77
C LYS A 203 2.54 -7.73 -6.46
N THR A 204 3.24 -7.48 -5.36
CA THR A 204 2.87 -7.95 -4.02
C THR A 204 1.83 -7.04 -3.37
N LEU A 205 1.20 -7.50 -2.27
CA LEU A 205 0.18 -6.75 -1.52
C LEU A 205 0.70 -5.46 -0.87
N ASP A 206 2.02 -5.34 -0.67
CA ASP A 206 2.69 -4.14 -0.16
C ASP A 206 3.17 -3.19 -1.27
N ASN A 207 2.67 -3.37 -2.50
CA ASN A 207 3.01 -2.60 -3.70
C ASN A 207 4.47 -2.71 -4.17
N ARG A 208 5.26 -3.66 -3.66
CA ARG A 208 6.56 -4.01 -4.25
C ARG A 208 6.38 -4.86 -5.52
N ILE A 209 7.43 -4.95 -6.32
CA ILE A 209 7.49 -5.83 -7.48
C ILE A 209 8.51 -6.93 -7.17
N LEU A 210 8.03 -8.18 -7.15
CA LEU A 210 8.84 -9.36 -6.98
C LEU A 210 9.10 -9.98 -8.35
N LEU A 211 10.35 -10.06 -8.78
CA LEU A 211 10.72 -10.67 -10.06
C LEU A 211 10.87 -12.18 -9.91
N ILE A 212 9.85 -12.94 -10.33
CA ILE A 212 9.90 -14.40 -10.30
C ILE A 212 10.74 -14.87 -11.48
N THR A 213 11.83 -15.57 -11.17
CA THR A 213 12.80 -16.04 -12.16
C THR A 213 12.87 -17.57 -12.12
N SER A 214 12.83 -18.18 -13.31
CA SER A 214 13.19 -19.58 -13.54
C SER A 214 14.36 -19.59 -14.51
N HIS A 215 15.42 -20.35 -14.21
CA HIS A 215 16.58 -20.40 -15.08
C HIS A 215 16.31 -21.31 -16.29
N PRO A 216 16.94 -21.05 -17.45
CA PRO A 216 16.85 -21.96 -18.58
C PRO A 216 17.32 -23.37 -18.21
N GLY A 217 16.47 -24.37 -18.49
CA GLY A 217 16.68 -25.76 -18.08
C GLY A 217 15.91 -26.18 -16.82
N ASP A 218 15.41 -25.23 -16.03
CA ASP A 218 14.49 -25.52 -14.93
C ASP A 218 13.09 -25.77 -15.51
N LEU A 219 12.69 -27.04 -15.52
CA LEU A 219 11.38 -27.45 -16.04
C LEU A 219 10.28 -27.17 -15.02
N ILE A 220 9.26 -26.44 -15.47
CA ILE A 220 8.01 -26.26 -14.73
C ILE A 220 6.93 -27.06 -15.45
N LYS A 221 6.16 -27.84 -14.70
CA LYS A 221 5.07 -28.65 -15.24
C LYS A 221 3.73 -27.92 -15.10
N PRO A 222 2.73 -28.25 -15.93
CA PRO A 222 1.36 -27.82 -15.67
C PRO A 222 0.90 -28.30 -14.28
N GLY A 223 0.35 -27.38 -13.48
CA GLY A 223 -0.10 -27.64 -12.11
C GLY A 223 1.01 -27.70 -11.06
N ASP A 224 2.26 -27.45 -11.45
CA ASP A 224 3.40 -27.51 -10.53
C ASP A 224 3.33 -26.35 -9.51
N LYS A 225 3.83 -26.60 -8.29
CA LYS A 225 3.75 -25.65 -7.17
C LYS A 225 5.14 -25.29 -6.72
N LYS A 226 5.54 -24.02 -6.86
CA LYS A 226 6.79 -23.51 -6.29
C LYS A 226 6.47 -22.48 -5.21
N CYS A 227 7.45 -22.21 -4.35
CA CYS A 227 7.26 -21.26 -3.26
C CYS A 227 8.42 -20.27 -3.15
N VAL A 228 8.08 -19.02 -2.84
CA VAL A 228 9.00 -17.98 -2.43
C VAL A 228 8.86 -17.80 -0.93
N LEU A 229 9.97 -17.94 -0.21
CA LEU A 229 10.01 -17.81 1.24
C LEU A 229 9.83 -16.35 1.65
N ASN A 230 9.18 -16.12 2.79
CA ASN A 230 8.99 -14.80 3.41
C ASN A 230 8.20 -13.76 2.59
N GLU A 231 7.47 -14.18 1.56
CA GLU A 231 6.60 -13.28 0.76
C GLU A 231 5.10 -13.59 0.93
N GLY A 232 4.73 -14.31 2.00
CA GLY A 232 3.34 -14.55 2.39
C GLY A 232 2.76 -13.48 3.34
N MET A 233 1.69 -13.84 4.06
CA MET A 233 1.06 -12.94 5.03
C MET A 233 1.96 -12.73 6.26
N PRO A 234 2.02 -11.50 6.82
CA PRO A 234 2.69 -11.26 8.09
C PRO A 234 1.99 -12.02 9.23
N THR A 235 2.77 -12.42 10.23
CA THR A 235 2.24 -13.02 11.44
C THR A 235 1.71 -11.93 12.37
N TYR A 236 0.49 -12.09 12.89
CA TYR A 236 -0.10 -11.15 13.84
C TYR A 236 0.86 -10.87 15.02
N ARG A 237 1.07 -9.58 15.33
CA ARG A 237 2.05 -9.05 16.32
C ARG A 237 3.53 -9.24 15.97
N ARG A 238 3.86 -9.92 14.87
CA ARG A 238 5.23 -10.13 14.39
C ARG A 238 5.29 -9.83 12.88
N PRO A 239 5.25 -8.55 12.48
CA PRO A 239 5.15 -8.16 11.07
C PRO A 239 6.37 -8.56 10.23
N PHE A 240 7.53 -8.72 10.87
CA PHE A 240 8.77 -9.16 10.21
C PHE A 240 8.78 -10.67 9.92
N GLU A 241 7.89 -11.46 10.53
CA GLU A 241 7.74 -12.90 10.25
C GLU A 241 6.60 -13.11 9.25
N LYS A 242 6.94 -13.34 7.99
CA LYS A 242 5.97 -13.61 6.90
C LYS A 242 5.90 -15.09 6.57
N GLY A 243 4.74 -15.54 6.10
CA GLY A 243 4.58 -16.87 5.52
C GLY A 243 5.22 -16.99 4.14
N ARG A 244 4.82 -18.02 3.40
CA ARG A 244 5.33 -18.29 2.04
C ARG A 244 4.35 -17.78 0.99
N LEU A 245 4.90 -17.35 -0.15
CA LEU A 245 4.12 -17.19 -1.38
C LEU A 245 4.21 -18.48 -2.16
N ILE A 246 3.08 -19.13 -2.44
CA ILE A 246 2.95 -20.34 -3.23
C ILE A 246 2.43 -19.93 -4.61
N ILE A 247 3.18 -20.28 -5.65
CA ILE A 247 2.83 -20.00 -7.03
C ILE A 247 2.39 -21.31 -7.68
N LEU A 248 1.15 -21.33 -8.16
CA LEU A 248 0.56 -22.40 -8.95
C LEU A 248 0.79 -22.07 -10.42
N PHE A 249 1.51 -22.93 -11.14
CA PHE A 249 1.80 -22.70 -12.55
C PHE A 249 0.79 -23.38 -13.46
N ASN A 250 0.14 -22.59 -14.30
CA ASN A 250 -0.72 -23.07 -15.38
C ASN A 250 0.03 -22.86 -16.70
N VAL A 251 0.33 -23.94 -17.41
CA VAL A 251 1.04 -23.86 -18.68
C VAL A 251 0.01 -23.80 -19.80
N VAL A 252 0.03 -22.71 -20.55
CA VAL A 252 -0.79 -22.48 -21.74
C VAL A 252 -0.05 -23.03 -22.95
N PHE A 253 -0.68 -23.98 -23.63
CA PHE A 253 -0.19 -24.52 -24.89
C PHE A 253 -0.48 -23.56 -26.05
N PRO A 254 0.37 -23.55 -27.09
CA PRO A 254 0.09 -22.80 -28.31
C PRO A 254 -1.24 -23.23 -28.96
N GLU A 255 -1.81 -22.33 -29.78
CA GLU A 255 -2.99 -22.63 -30.58
C GLU A 255 -2.75 -23.78 -31.59
N GLU A 256 -3.83 -24.36 -32.10
CA GLU A 256 -3.76 -25.38 -33.14
C GLU A 256 -3.02 -24.86 -34.38
N ASN A 257 -2.29 -25.75 -35.05
CA ASN A 257 -1.48 -25.42 -36.23
C ASN A 257 -0.42 -24.31 -36.00
N PHE A 258 0.03 -24.08 -34.76
CA PHE A 258 1.07 -23.08 -34.46
C PHE A 258 2.40 -23.30 -35.21
N LEU A 259 2.67 -24.53 -35.68
CA LEU A 259 3.82 -24.87 -36.51
C LEU A 259 3.36 -25.59 -37.79
N PRO A 260 3.94 -25.24 -38.96
CA PRO A 260 3.68 -25.97 -40.19
C PRO A 260 4.26 -27.39 -40.12
N PRO A 261 3.66 -28.37 -40.84
CA PRO A 261 4.00 -29.79 -40.72
C PRO A 261 5.47 -30.09 -41.04
N ASN A 262 6.09 -29.30 -41.92
CA ASN A 262 7.50 -29.44 -42.29
C ASN A 262 8.45 -29.18 -41.11
N ARG A 263 8.05 -28.35 -40.13
CA ARG A 263 8.84 -28.03 -38.94
C ARG A 263 8.50 -28.90 -37.73
N LEU A 264 7.41 -29.66 -37.76
CA LEU A 264 7.08 -30.60 -36.68
C LEU A 264 8.15 -31.69 -36.53
N LYS A 265 8.76 -32.13 -37.64
CA LYS A 265 9.89 -33.08 -37.61
C LYS A 265 11.13 -32.51 -36.91
N GLU A 266 11.31 -31.19 -36.90
CA GLU A 266 12.41 -30.56 -36.16
C GLU A 266 12.09 -30.51 -34.66
N LEU A 267 10.84 -30.21 -34.30
CA LEU A 267 10.37 -30.22 -32.91
C LEU A 267 10.49 -31.62 -32.27
N GLU A 268 10.14 -32.66 -33.02
CA GLU A 268 10.23 -34.06 -32.56
C GLU A 268 11.66 -34.47 -32.16
N ARG A 269 12.70 -33.83 -32.75
CA ARG A 269 14.10 -34.09 -32.37
C ARG A 269 14.46 -33.57 -30.98
N TYR A 270 13.72 -32.59 -30.45
CA TYR A 270 13.98 -31.99 -29.15
C TYR A 270 13.12 -32.58 -28.03
N LEU A 271 12.10 -33.37 -28.38
CA LEU A 271 11.19 -34.02 -27.44
C LEU A 271 11.56 -35.50 -27.25
N PRO A 272 11.08 -36.16 -26.18
CA PRO A 272 11.24 -37.60 -26.02
C PRO A 272 10.66 -38.34 -27.25
N GLY A 273 11.38 -39.36 -27.72
CA GLY A 273 10.94 -40.17 -28.84
C GLY A 273 9.60 -40.87 -28.54
N LYS A 274 8.79 -41.06 -29.58
CA LYS A 274 7.57 -41.86 -29.50
C LYS A 274 7.94 -43.30 -29.13
N ASP A 275 7.16 -43.91 -28.24
CA ASP A 275 7.33 -45.33 -27.95
C ASP A 275 6.80 -46.15 -29.13
N LEU A 276 7.71 -46.74 -29.90
CA LEU A 276 7.41 -47.55 -31.08
C LEU A 276 7.05 -49.00 -30.71
N ASN A 277 7.16 -49.38 -29.43
CA ASN A 277 6.85 -50.74 -28.98
C ASN A 277 5.39 -50.90 -28.54
N ALA A 278 4.56 -49.87 -28.71
CA ALA A 278 3.12 -49.92 -28.46
C ALA A 278 2.32 -50.41 -29.69
N GLU A 279 2.98 -51.14 -30.60
CA GLU A 279 2.28 -51.83 -31.68
C GLU A 279 1.72 -53.16 -31.14
N PRO A 280 0.44 -53.46 -31.39
CA PRO A 280 -0.19 -54.69 -30.90
C PRO A 280 0.48 -55.93 -31.50
N ASP A 281 0.66 -56.98 -30.67
CA ASP A 281 1.44 -58.19 -30.97
C ASP A 281 0.93 -59.05 -32.16
N SER A 282 -0.22 -58.71 -32.78
CA SER A 282 -0.81 -59.47 -33.90
C SER A 282 -1.45 -58.59 -34.96
N MET A 283 -0.79 -58.43 -36.11
CA MET A 283 -1.32 -57.76 -37.31
C MET A 283 -2.30 -58.66 -38.10
N ASP A 284 -3.41 -59.07 -37.49
CA ASP A 284 -4.55 -59.56 -38.27
C ASP A 284 -5.36 -58.32 -38.70
N ASP A 285 -5.13 -57.86 -39.94
CA ASP A 285 -5.65 -56.60 -40.50
C ASP A 285 -7.19 -56.50 -40.50
N ASP A 286 -7.91 -57.61 -40.30
CA ASP A 286 -9.38 -57.67 -40.32
C ASP A 286 -10.06 -57.37 -38.97
N LEU A 287 -9.30 -57.11 -37.88
CA LEU A 287 -9.87 -56.90 -36.53
C LEU A 287 -9.75 -55.46 -35.98
N TYR A 288 -9.10 -54.54 -36.71
CA TYR A 288 -8.84 -53.18 -36.22
C TYR A 288 -9.87 -52.17 -36.75
N ILE A 289 -10.47 -51.41 -35.84
CA ILE A 289 -11.29 -50.24 -36.17
C ILE A 289 -10.42 -49.01 -35.96
N TYR A 290 -10.15 -48.27 -37.04
CA TYR A 290 -9.55 -46.95 -36.93
C TYR A 290 -10.56 -46.00 -36.30
N ALA A 291 -10.17 -45.38 -35.19
CA ALA A 291 -10.94 -44.36 -34.51
C ALA A 291 -10.12 -43.07 -34.47
N ASP A 292 -10.54 -42.09 -35.25
CA ASP A 292 -10.02 -40.74 -35.13
C ASP A 292 -10.58 -40.07 -33.87
N LEU A 293 -9.77 -39.25 -33.21
CA LEU A 293 -10.20 -38.49 -32.04
C LEU A 293 -11.02 -37.28 -32.51
N GLU A 294 -12.22 -37.14 -31.95
CA GLU A 294 -13.08 -35.97 -32.13
C GLU A 294 -13.22 -35.21 -30.80
N ASP A 295 -13.57 -33.93 -30.88
CA ASP A 295 -13.85 -33.12 -29.69
C ASP A 295 -15.05 -33.68 -28.93
N CYS A 296 -14.88 -33.95 -27.64
CA CYS A 296 -15.91 -34.55 -26.81
C CYS A 296 -16.87 -33.46 -26.28
N ASP A 297 -17.95 -33.16 -27.02
CA ASP A 297 -19.01 -32.25 -26.57
C ASP A 297 -20.04 -32.95 -25.67
N LEU A 298 -19.75 -33.01 -24.37
CA LEU A 298 -20.62 -33.59 -23.35
C LEU A 298 -21.90 -32.77 -23.06
N THR A 299 -22.11 -31.63 -23.73
CA THR A 299 -23.31 -30.81 -23.51
C THR A 299 -24.54 -31.31 -24.29
N HIS A 300 -24.33 -32.10 -25.35
CA HIS A 300 -25.41 -32.61 -26.19
C HIS A 300 -26.19 -33.79 -25.59
N GLU A 301 -25.60 -34.57 -24.67
CA GLU A 301 -26.27 -35.76 -24.12
C GLU A 301 -27.38 -35.41 -23.11
N ARG A 302 -27.33 -34.25 -22.46
CA ARG A 302 -28.33 -33.86 -21.46
C ARG A 302 -29.69 -33.46 -22.03
N ARG A 303 -29.79 -33.24 -23.34
CA ARG A 303 -31.08 -32.95 -24.00
C ARG A 303 -31.87 -34.20 -24.38
N HIS A 304 -31.23 -35.37 -24.41
CA HIS A 304 -31.88 -36.59 -24.91
C HIS A 304 -32.60 -37.41 -23.83
N TYR A 305 -32.40 -37.11 -22.54
CA TYR A 305 -33.06 -37.77 -21.41
C TYR A 305 -34.30 -37.03 -20.85
N HIS A 306 -34.71 -35.92 -21.46
CA HIS A 306 -35.92 -35.17 -21.07
C HIS A 306 -37.04 -35.18 -22.14
N LEU A 307 -36.91 -35.97 -23.21
CA LEU A 307 -37.92 -36.07 -24.28
C LEU A 307 -38.50 -37.49 -24.44
N ILE A 308 -38.42 -38.33 -23.41
CA ILE A 308 -39.07 -39.66 -23.39
C ILE A 308 -39.99 -39.78 -22.17
N GLU A 309 -40.77 -38.74 -21.88
CA GLU A 309 -41.99 -38.82 -21.09
C GLU A 309 -42.85 -37.66 -21.60
N ASP A 310 -43.61 -37.82 -22.70
CA ASP A 310 -44.83 -37.01 -22.98
C ASP A 310 -45.54 -37.26 -24.33
N GLU A 311 -45.29 -38.34 -25.08
CA GLU A 311 -46.19 -38.69 -26.20
C GLU A 311 -46.53 -40.18 -26.21
N ASP A 312 -47.60 -40.55 -25.51
CA ASP A 312 -48.63 -41.49 -25.98
C ASP A 312 -49.76 -41.65 -24.94
N PHE A 313 -50.63 -40.63 -24.80
CA PHE A 313 -52.01 -40.86 -24.37
C PHE A 313 -52.95 -39.72 -24.82
N GLN A 314 -53.51 -39.84 -26.03
CA GLN A 314 -54.67 -39.03 -26.41
C GLN A 314 -55.97 -39.76 -26.00
N PRO A 315 -56.85 -39.13 -25.18
CA PRO A 315 -58.18 -39.67 -24.93
C PRO A 315 -59.11 -39.29 -26.09
N THR A 316 -59.54 -40.29 -26.86
CA THR A 316 -60.55 -40.11 -27.90
C THR A 316 -61.95 -39.90 -27.30
N GLY A 317 -62.47 -38.68 -27.48
CA GLY A 317 -63.84 -38.36 -27.89
C GLY A 317 -65.02 -39.06 -27.18
N GLY A 318 -65.62 -38.36 -26.22
CA GLY A 318 -66.98 -38.63 -25.75
C GLY A 318 -68.02 -38.21 -26.80
N VAL A 319 -68.96 -39.11 -27.11
CA VAL A 319 -70.12 -38.85 -27.96
C VAL A 319 -71.34 -38.69 -27.09
N GLN A 320 -72.01 -37.55 -27.23
CA GLN A 320 -73.25 -37.18 -26.54
C GLN A 320 -74.44 -37.51 -27.45
N CYS A 321 -75.42 -38.28 -26.97
CA CYS A 321 -76.75 -38.39 -27.56
C CYS A 321 -77.79 -38.48 -26.44
N GLN A 322 -78.86 -37.69 -26.58
CA GLN A 322 -79.96 -37.53 -25.62
C GLN A 322 -81.26 -38.11 -26.22
N THR A 323 -82.18 -38.51 -25.33
CA THR A 323 -83.60 -38.91 -25.53
C THR A 323 -83.82 -40.37 -26.00
N SER A 324 -84.79 -41.13 -25.49
CA SER A 324 -86.02 -40.83 -24.73
C SER A 324 -86.25 -41.80 -23.58
#